data_AF-A0A2D9Q4C5-F1
#
_entry.id   AF-A0A2D9Q4C5-F1
#
_cell.length_a   1.000
_cell.length_b   1.000
_cell.length_c   1.000
_cell.angle_alpha   90.00
_cell.angle_beta   90.00
_cell.angle_gamma   90.00
#
_symmetry.space_group_name_H-M   'P 1'
#
loop_
_entity.id
_entity.type
_entity.pdbx_description
1 polymer ?
#
loop_
_entity_poly.entity_id
_entity_poly.type
_entity_poly.pdbx_seq_one_letter_code
_entity_poly.pdbx_strand_id
1 'polypeptide(L)' 'MRTLRTVIMGSMMIFPGLLLALIVWYVAGKPEAEPWETLICNGIPFISIVMGLFFGWQTGEEYSATYEG' A
#
# COMPACT_ATOMS: atom_id res chain seq x y z
N MET A 1 19.23 -7.08 2.39
CA MET A 1 18.35 -7.39 3.55
C MET A 1 16.90 -7.37 3.09
N ARG A 2 16.24 -8.54 3.10
CA ARG A 2 14.87 -8.73 2.59
C ARG A 2 13.86 -7.80 3.28
N THR A 3 13.89 -7.77 4.61
CA THR A 3 12.96 -7.02 5.47
C THR A 3 13.00 -5.51 5.28
N LEU A 4 14.19 -4.92 5.16
CA LEU A 4 14.32 -3.47 4.98
C LEU A 4 13.70 -3.03 3.64
N ARG A 5 13.93 -3.79 2.57
CA ARG A 5 13.33 -3.51 1.26
C ARG A 5 11.81 -3.67 1.29
N THR A 6 11.29 -4.72 1.93
CA THR A 6 9.84 -4.91 2.03
C THR A 6 9.16 -3.76 2.74
N VAL A 7 9.75 -3.28 3.84
CA VAL A 7 9.23 -2.13 4.61
C VAL A 7 9.26 -0.86 3.77
N ILE A 8 10.31 -0.62 2.99
CA ILE A 8 10.40 0.54 2.10
C ILE A 8 9.33 0.48 1.00
N MET A 9 9.14 -0.67 0.36
CA MET A 9 8.09 -0.84 -0.67
C MET A 9 6.69 -0.68 -0.08
N GLY A 10 6.45 -1.25 1.11
CA GLY A 10 5.18 -1.11 1.82
C GLY A 10 4.88 0.32 2.25
N SER A 11 5.87 1.07 2.76
CA SER A 11 5.67 2.47 3.18
C SER A 11 5.49 3.41 2.00
N MET A 12 6.14 3.15 0.86
CA MET A 12 5.93 3.93 -0.37
C MET A 12 4.52 3.77 -0.95
N MET A 13 3.83 2.66 -0.65
CA MET A 13 2.45 2.41 -1.08
C MET A 13 1.39 3.25 -0.35
N ILE A 14 1.77 4.05 0.66
CA ILE A 14 0.88 5.04 1.28
C ILE A 14 0.43 6.09 0.28
N PHE A 15 1.34 6.63 -0.52
CA PHE A 15 1.02 7.70 -1.48
C PHE A 15 0.03 7.26 -2.56
N PRO A 16 0.25 6.15 -3.30
CA PRO A 16 -0.73 5.68 -4.26
C PRO A 16 -2.03 5.23 -3.58
N GLY A 17 -1.96 4.67 -2.36
CA GLY A 17 -3.16 4.30 -1.60
C GLY A 17 -4.05 5.48 -1.23
N LEU A 18 -3.45 6.59 -0.77
CA LEU A 18 -4.17 7.84 -0.46
C LEU A 18 -4.76 8.48 -1.73
N LEU A 19 -4.02 8.46 -2.83
CA LEU A 19 -4.51 8.99 -4.11
C LEU A 19 -5.70 8.17 -4.64
N LEU A 20 -5.62 6.84 -4.52
CA LEU A 20 -6.71 5.93 -4.91
C LEU A 20 -7.94 6.13 -4.02
N ALA A 21 -7.74 6.29 -2.71
CA ALA A 21 -8.82 6.61 -1.78
C ALA A 21 -9.54 7.93 -2.16
N LEU A 22 -8.77 8.98 -2.50
CA LEU A 22 -9.32 10.26 -2.93
C LEU A 22 -10.15 10.14 -4.22
N ILE A 23 -9.68 9.37 -5.21
CA ILE A 23 -10.43 9.11 -6.45
C ILE A 23 -11.74 8.38 -6.13
N VAL A 24 -11.67 7.31 -5.34
CA VAL A 24 -12.86 6.51 -4.99
C VAL A 24 -13.87 7.35 -4.21
N TRP A 25 -13.41 8.15 -3.24
CA TRP A 25 -14.27 9.05 -2.48
C TRP A 25 -14.98 10.07 -3.39
N TYR A 26 -14.25 10.65 -4.35
CA TYR A 26 -14.83 11.61 -5.29
C TYR A 26 -15.87 10.98 -6.20
N VAL A 27 -15.58 9.79 -6.75
CA VAL A 27 -16.50 9.04 -7.62
C VAL A 27 -17.72 8.53 -6.85
N ALA A 28 -17.56 8.18 -5.58
CA ALA A 28 -18.66 7.76 -4.70
C ALA A 28 -19.59 8.91 -4.29
N GLY A 29 -19.37 10.13 -4.76
CA GLY A 29 -20.22 11.28 -4.46
C GLY A 29 -19.92 11.94 -3.12
N LYS A 30 -18.70 11.76 -2.60
CA LYS A 30 -18.22 12.36 -1.33
C LYS A 30 -19.10 11.97 -0.13
N PRO A 31 -19.23 10.67 0.16
CA PRO A 31 -19.96 10.24 1.34
C PRO A 31 -19.25 10.73 2.62
N GLU A 32 -19.99 11.42 3.48
CA GLU A 32 -19.57 11.84 4.84
C GLU A 32 -20.30 11.02 5.92
N ALA A 33 -21.10 10.04 5.50
CA ALA A 33 -21.81 9.16 6.39
C ALA A 33 -21.00 7.90 6.68
N GLU A 34 -20.90 7.56 7.96
CA GLU A 34 -20.41 6.26 8.40
C GLU A 34 -21.33 5.14 7.89
N PRO A 35 -20.80 3.99 7.43
CA PRO A 35 -19.39 3.56 7.51
C PRO A 35 -18.54 3.88 6.27
N TRP A 36 -19.11 4.57 5.27
CA TRP A 36 -18.49 4.71 3.96
C TRP A 36 -17.25 5.60 3.97
N GLU A 37 -17.27 6.67 4.75
CA GLU A 37 -16.11 7.54 4.94
C GLU A 37 -14.94 6.77 5.55
N THR A 38 -15.17 6.06 6.66
CA THR A 38 -14.12 5.26 7.31
C THR A 38 -13.56 4.17 6.39
N LEU A 39 -14.39 3.44 5.65
CA LEU A 39 -13.93 2.38 4.75
C LEU A 39 -13.08 2.92 3.59
N ILE A 40 -13.47 4.03 2.98
CA ILE A 40 -12.77 4.60 1.83
C ILE A 40 -11.48 5.30 2.29
N CYS A 41 -11.57 6.15 3.31
CA CYS A 41 -10.45 6.99 3.75
C CYS A 41 -9.42 6.24 4.59
N ASN A 42 -9.79 5.15 5.28
CA ASN A 42 -8.87 4.35 6.10
C ASN A 42 -8.65 2.94 5.54
N GLY A 43 -9.70 2.29 5.03
CA GLY A 43 -9.60 0.92 4.51
C GLY A 43 -8.74 0.83 3.25
N ILE A 44 -8.94 1.71 2.27
CA ILE A 44 -8.17 1.68 1.01
C ILE A 44 -6.68 1.95 1.25
N PRO A 45 -6.25 2.99 1.99
CA PRO A 45 -4.84 3.19 2.27
C PRO A 45 -4.22 2.05 3.06
N PHE A 46 -4.95 1.47 4.02
CA PHE A 46 -4.46 0.35 4.81
C PHE A 46 -4.23 -0.90 3.96
N ILE A 47 -5.19 -1.25 3.10
CA ILE A 47 -5.05 -2.39 2.17
C ILE A 47 -3.90 -2.15 1.19
N SER A 48 -3.71 -0.92 0.71
CA SER A 48 -2.59 -0.56 -0.17
C SER A 48 -1.23 -0.86 0.48
N ILE A 49 -1.05 -0.49 1.75
CA ILE A 49 0.18 -0.78 2.51
C ILE A 49 0.38 -2.29 2.66
N VAL A 50 -0.67 -3.02 3.05
CA VAL A 50 -0.61 -4.48 3.23
C VAL A 50 -0.23 -5.18 1.93
N MET A 51 -0.81 -4.77 0.80
CA MET A 51 -0.43 -5.28 -0.52
C MET A 51 1.02 -4.92 -0.87
N GLY A 52 1.47 -3.70 -0.58
CA GLY A 52 2.86 -3.30 -0.77
C GLY A 52 3.85 -4.16 0.02
N LEU A 53 3.52 -4.48 1.27
CA LEU A 53 4.32 -5.38 2.11
C LEU A 53 4.31 -6.81 1.56
N PHE A 54 3.15 -7.32 1.12
CA PHE A 54 3.00 -8.66 0.53
C PHE A 54 3.83 -8.81 -0.75
N PHE A 55 3.69 -7.88 -1.70
CA PHE A 55 4.46 -7.90 -2.95
C PHE A 55 5.95 -7.67 -2.72
N GLY A 56 6.31 -6.76 -1.80
CA GLY A 56 7.70 -6.55 -1.40
C GLY A 56 8.35 -7.82 -0.82
N TRP A 57 7.58 -8.62 -0.09
CA TRP A 57 8.05 -9.90 0.48
C TRP A 57 8.22 -10.99 -0.56
N GLN A 58 7.29 -11.10 -1.51
CA GLN A 58 7.34 -12.08 -2.59
C GLN A 58 8.48 -11.79 -3.58
N THR A 59 8.65 -10.52 -3.97
CA THR A 59 9.67 -10.08 -4.96
C THR A 59 11.04 -9.80 -4.35
N GLY A 60 11.18 -9.92 -3.03
CA GLY A 60 12.41 -9.57 -2.31
C GLY A 60 13.64 -10.42 -2.65
N GLU A 61 13.45 -11.60 -3.24
CA GLU A 61 14.53 -12.52 -3.68
C GLU A 61 15.26 -12.01 -4.93
N GLU A 62 14.54 -11.36 -5.87
CA GLU A 62 15.06 -10.94 -7.20
C GLU A 62 16.21 -9.91 -7.12
N TYR A 63 16.36 -9.27 -5.97
CA TYR A 63 17.36 -8.23 -5.74
C TYR A 63 18.19 -8.54 -4.48
N SER A 64 18.27 -9.79 -4.04
CA SER A 64 19.31 -10.19 -3.10
C SER A 64 20.65 -9.92 -3.77
N ALA A 65 21.53 -9.15 -3.14
CA ALA A 65 22.90 -9.06 -3.60
C ALA A 65 23.49 -10.47 -3.48
N THR A 66 23.59 -11.17 -4.60
CA THR A 66 24.31 -12.44 -4.70
C THR A 66 25.77 -12.11 -4.46
N TYR A 67 26.20 -12.18 -3.20
CA TYR A 67 27.62 -12.21 -2.86
C TYR A 67 28.14 -13.62 -3.13
N GLU A 68 28.04 -14.07 -4.39
CA GLU A 68 28.82 -15.21 -4.87
C GLU A 68 30.12 -14.62 -5.43
N GLY A 69 31.24 -15.10 -4.89
CA GLY A 69 32.59 -14.66 -5.25
C GLY A 69 33.09 -15.20 -6.57
#